data_AF-A0A6C0JSM1-F1
#
_entry.id   AF-A0A6C0JSM1-F1
#
_cell.length_a   1.000
_cell.length_b   1.000
_cell.length_c   1.000
_cell.angle_alpha   90.00
_cell.angle_beta   90.00
_cell.angle_gamma   90.00
#
_symmetry.space_group_name_H-M   'P 1'
#
loop_
_entity.id
_entity.type
_entity.pdbx_description
1 polymer ?
#
loop_
_entity_poly.entity_id
_entity_poly.type
_entity_poly.pdbx_seq_one_letter_code
_entity_poly.pdbx_strand_id
1 'polypeptide(L)'
;MKYFLQFVNILTTMYTLNAKFIDACSVGDIETVIALINKVDPSAGNNLAIRYASVNGHVKVVKILLDDPRVDPSDYNSKALQNASINGHVEIVRLLLEDGRVDPSDNNNFDIRWAREHGHMEIVDLLTEHMYRLDGPEYNKNVIV
;
A
#
# COMPACT_ATOMS: atom_id res chain seq x y z
N MET A 1 -0.08 -42.40 3.37
CA MET A 1 -1.22 -41.67 3.96
C MET A 1 -0.79 -40.61 4.98
N LYS A 2 0.11 -40.88 5.95
CA LYS A 2 0.60 -39.87 6.93
C LYS A 2 1.22 -38.61 6.30
N TYR A 3 2.09 -38.76 5.32
CA TYR A 3 2.73 -37.61 4.64
C TYR A 3 1.74 -36.73 3.85
N PHE A 4 0.72 -37.34 3.24
CA PHE A 4 -0.33 -36.61 2.54
C PHE A 4 -1.17 -35.76 3.50
N LEU A 5 -1.56 -36.33 4.64
CA LEU A 5 -2.29 -35.59 5.68
C LEU A 5 -1.43 -34.48 6.30
N GLN A 6 -0.14 -34.73 6.52
CA GLN A 6 0.79 -33.70 7.03
C GLN A 6 0.94 -32.55 6.03
N PHE A 7 1.06 -32.84 4.73
CA PHE A 7 1.13 -31.84 3.68
C PHE A 7 -0.16 -31.01 3.59
N VAL A 8 -1.34 -31.65 3.63
CA VAL A 8 -2.64 -30.95 3.63
C VAL A 8 -2.79 -30.06 4.86
N ASN A 9 -2.34 -30.52 6.04
CA ASN A 9 -2.37 -29.72 7.27
C ASN A 9 -1.46 -28.49 7.17
N ILE A 10 -0.23 -28.64 6.65
CA ILE A 10 0.71 -27.53 6.47
C ILE A 10 0.12 -26.47 5.53
N LEU A 11 -0.45 -26.88 4.39
CA LEU A 11 -1.10 -25.97 3.45
C LEU A 11 -2.29 -25.23 4.08
N THR A 12 -3.14 -25.96 4.82
CA THR A 12 -4.30 -25.37 5.50
C THR A 12 -3.85 -24.35 6.54
N THR A 13 -2.86 -24.69 7.37
CA THR A 13 -2.32 -23.79 8.39
C THR A 13 -1.70 -22.53 7.78
N MET A 14 -0.94 -22.64 6.68
CA MET A 14 -0.39 -21.49 5.97
C MET A 14 -1.50 -20.57 5.42
N TYR A 15 -2.55 -21.15 4.83
CA TYR A 15 -3.67 -20.38 4.30
C TYR A 15 -4.39 -19.59 5.42
N THR A 16 -4.67 -20.24 6.55
CA THR A 16 -5.30 -19.57 7.70
C THR A 16 -4.42 -18.48 8.29
N LEU A 17 -3.09 -18.68 8.33
CA LEU A 17 -2.16 -17.69 8.86
C LEU A 17 -2.07 -16.44 7.98
N ASN A 18 -2.04 -16.62 6.66
CA ASN A 18 -2.07 -15.51 5.69
C ASN A 18 -3.37 -14.71 5.81
N ALA A 19 -4.52 -15.40 5.89
CA ALA A 19 -5.81 -14.73 6.07
C ALA A 19 -5.86 -13.91 7.37
N LYS A 20 -5.36 -14.47 8.48
CA LYS A 20 -5.28 -13.76 9.77
C LYS A 20 -4.35 -12.55 9.71
N PHE A 21 -3.21 -12.67 9.04
CA PHE A 21 -2.29 -11.55 8.87
C PHE A 21 -2.90 -10.41 8.05
N ILE A 22 -3.58 -10.74 6.96
CA ILE A 22 -4.25 -9.76 6.09
C ILE A 22 -5.40 -9.06 6.84
N ASP A 23 -6.20 -9.81 7.61
CA ASP A 23 -7.26 -9.26 8.45
C ASP A 23 -6.69 -8.29 9.50
N ALA A 24 -5.61 -8.69 10.19
CA ALA A 24 -4.91 -7.82 11.14
C ALA A 24 -4.40 -6.53 10.48
N CYS A 25 -3.87 -6.61 9.26
CA CYS A 25 -3.47 -5.41 8.51
C CYS A 25 -4.67 -4.52 8.15
N SER A 26 -5.80 -5.14 7.80
CA SER A 26 -7.05 -4.47 7.42
C SER A 26 -7.71 -3.76 8.60
N VAL A 27 -7.63 -4.29 9.82
CA VAL A 27 -8.26 -3.69 11.02
C VAL A 27 -7.29 -2.89 11.89
N GLY A 28 -6.01 -2.88 11.54
CA GLY A 28 -4.98 -2.13 12.27
C GLY A 28 -4.46 -2.83 13.53
N ASP A 29 -4.59 -4.15 13.64
CA ASP A 29 -4.07 -4.94 14.76
C ASP A 29 -2.54 -5.10 14.66
N ILE A 30 -1.82 -4.14 15.24
CA ILE A 30 -0.36 -4.06 15.23
C ILE A 30 0.28 -5.27 15.91
N GLU A 31 -0.31 -5.79 17.00
CA GLU A 31 0.27 -6.90 17.76
C GLU A 31 0.28 -8.17 16.90
N THR A 32 -0.84 -8.47 16.25
CA THR A 32 -0.93 -9.62 15.33
C THR A 32 -0.03 -9.42 14.11
N VAL A 33 0.05 -8.21 13.54
CA VAL A 33 0.94 -7.92 12.41
C VAL A 33 2.40 -8.25 12.77
N ILE A 34 2.92 -7.72 13.88
CA ILE A 34 4.30 -7.97 14.32
C ILE A 34 4.52 -9.47 14.62
N ALA A 35 3.54 -10.13 15.24
CA ALA A 35 3.65 -11.55 15.60
C ALA A 35 3.69 -12.49 14.38
N LEU A 36 3.15 -12.05 13.24
CA LEU A 36 2.95 -12.88 12.06
C LEU A 36 3.82 -12.50 10.85
N ILE A 37 4.30 -11.26 10.73
CA ILE A 37 4.98 -10.76 9.52
C ILE A 37 6.15 -11.66 9.07
N ASN A 38 6.93 -12.21 10.00
CA ASN A 38 8.06 -13.11 9.72
C ASN A 38 7.64 -14.58 9.46
N LYS A 39 6.37 -14.92 9.61
CA LYS A 39 5.82 -16.29 9.46
C LYS A 39 4.97 -16.45 8.20
N VAL A 40 4.69 -15.35 7.51
CA VAL A 40 3.86 -15.28 6.30
C VAL A 40 4.63 -14.59 5.19
N ASP A 41 4.08 -14.64 3.98
CA ASP A 41 4.51 -13.79 2.87
C ASP A 41 3.67 -12.50 2.88
N PRO A 42 4.23 -11.34 3.29
CA PRO A 42 3.48 -10.09 3.34
C PRO A 42 3.16 -9.51 1.96
N SER A 43 3.81 -10.01 0.89
CA SER A 43 3.56 -9.61 -0.50
C SER A 43 2.41 -10.39 -1.17
N ALA A 44 1.87 -11.40 -0.48
CA ALA A 44 0.84 -12.28 -1.02
C ALA A 44 -0.39 -11.52 -1.55
N GLY A 45 -0.96 -12.02 -2.65
CA GLY A 45 -2.17 -11.45 -3.25
C GLY A 45 -1.96 -10.07 -3.89
N ASN A 46 -0.77 -9.85 -4.46
CA ASN A 46 -0.32 -8.57 -5.00
C ASN A 46 -0.34 -7.48 -3.92
N ASN A 47 0.47 -7.71 -2.88
CA ASN A 47 0.64 -6.82 -1.74
C ASN A 47 -0.70 -6.43 -1.06
N LEU A 48 -1.57 -7.43 -0.84
CA LEU A 48 -2.92 -7.19 -0.33
C LEU A 48 -2.91 -6.57 1.08
N ALA A 49 -1.95 -6.95 1.91
CA ALA A 49 -1.79 -6.45 3.26
C ALA A 49 -1.63 -4.91 3.30
N ILE A 50 -0.69 -4.35 2.54
CA ILE A 50 -0.45 -2.89 2.51
C ILE A 50 -1.59 -2.15 1.85
N ARG A 51 -2.27 -2.76 0.85
CA ARG A 51 -3.44 -2.18 0.19
C ARG A 51 -4.61 -2.00 1.15
N TYR A 52 -4.89 -2.99 2.01
CA TYR A 52 -5.95 -2.87 3.02
C TYR A 52 -5.56 -1.94 4.17
N ALA A 53 -4.32 -1.99 4.64
CA ALA A 53 -3.85 -1.02 5.64
C ALA A 53 -3.96 0.42 5.11
N SER A 54 -3.66 0.63 3.82
CA SER A 54 -3.72 1.95 3.17
C SER A 54 -5.15 2.44 2.96
N VAL A 55 -6.10 1.57 2.53
CA VAL A 55 -7.50 1.99 2.34
C VAL A 55 -8.18 2.36 3.66
N ASN A 56 -7.84 1.64 4.74
CA ASN A 56 -8.45 1.84 6.06
C ASN A 56 -7.70 2.85 6.95
N GLY A 57 -6.61 3.46 6.47
CA GLY A 57 -5.94 4.54 7.19
C GLY A 57 -5.01 4.09 8.32
N HIS A 58 -4.54 2.84 8.31
CA HIS A 58 -3.70 2.29 9.37
C HIS A 58 -2.21 2.62 9.19
N VAL A 59 -1.85 3.90 9.42
CA VAL A 59 -0.49 4.45 9.25
C VAL A 59 0.61 3.57 9.87
N LYS A 60 0.43 3.14 11.13
CA LYS A 60 1.45 2.32 11.82
C LYS A 60 1.66 0.96 11.16
N VAL A 61 0.58 0.33 10.66
CA VAL A 61 0.67 -0.92 9.93
C VAL A 61 1.38 -0.70 8.59
N VAL A 62 1.02 0.35 7.85
CA VAL A 62 1.71 0.69 6.59
C VAL A 62 3.21 0.87 6.82
N LYS A 63 3.61 1.61 7.87
CA LYS A 63 5.02 1.77 8.21
C LYS A 63 5.73 0.44 8.48
N ILE A 64 5.12 -0.44 9.29
CA ILE A 64 5.68 -1.77 9.57
C ILE A 64 5.83 -2.59 8.29
N LEU A 65 4.85 -2.51 7.38
CA LEU A 65 4.90 -3.23 6.11
C LEU A 65 5.98 -2.67 5.17
N LEU A 66 6.14 -1.35 5.09
CA LEU A 66 7.20 -0.71 4.28
C LEU A 66 8.61 -0.99 4.79
N ASP A 67 8.78 -1.19 6.09
CA ASP A 67 10.06 -1.60 6.69
C ASP A 67 10.46 -3.05 6.30
N ASP A 68 9.53 -3.84 5.75
CA ASP A 68 9.79 -5.20 5.27
C ASP A 68 10.17 -5.20 3.78
N PRO A 69 11.39 -5.63 3.40
CA PRO A 69 11.86 -5.55 2.02
C PRO A 69 11.10 -6.47 1.05
N ARG A 70 10.29 -7.40 1.56
CA ARG A 70 9.45 -8.27 0.73
C ARG A 70 8.21 -7.55 0.21
N VAL A 71 7.78 -6.47 0.87
CA VAL A 71 6.62 -5.68 0.47
C VAL A 71 7.01 -4.72 -0.63
N ASP A 72 6.24 -4.72 -1.71
CA ASP A 72 6.39 -3.78 -2.83
C ASP A 72 5.16 -2.86 -2.90
N PRO A 73 5.30 -1.57 -2.50
CA PRO A 73 4.18 -0.63 -2.52
C PRO A 73 3.78 -0.19 -3.94
N SER A 74 4.62 -0.46 -4.95
CA SER A 74 4.34 -0.14 -6.37
C SER A 74 3.49 -1.21 -7.07
N ASP A 75 3.31 -2.37 -6.43
CA ASP A 75 2.60 -3.50 -7.02
C ASP A 75 1.11 -3.17 -7.27
N TYR A 76 0.54 -3.85 -8.28
CA TYR A 76 -0.82 -3.64 -8.75
C TYR A 76 -1.10 -2.18 -9.15
N ASN A 77 -0.14 -1.54 -9.82
CA ASN A 77 -0.16 -0.14 -10.25
C ASN A 77 -0.25 0.84 -9.08
N SER A 78 0.61 0.68 -8.07
CA SER A 78 0.64 1.53 -6.87
C SER A 78 -0.71 1.60 -6.15
N LYS A 79 -1.42 0.47 -6.05
CA LYS A 79 -2.79 0.47 -5.51
C LYS A 79 -2.89 0.93 -4.06
N ALA A 80 -1.82 0.77 -3.29
CA ALA A 80 -1.71 1.32 -1.95
C ALA A 80 -1.84 2.86 -1.97
N LEU A 81 -1.16 3.54 -2.89
CA LEU A 81 -1.22 4.99 -3.07
C LEU A 81 -2.60 5.44 -3.52
N GLN A 82 -3.21 4.74 -4.49
CA GLN A 82 -4.57 5.01 -4.94
C GLN A 82 -5.58 4.93 -3.80
N ASN A 83 -5.51 3.87 -3.01
CA ASN A 83 -6.41 3.68 -1.88
C ASN A 83 -6.24 4.77 -0.83
N ALA A 84 -5.01 5.15 -0.49
CA ALA A 84 -4.73 6.23 0.45
C ALA A 84 -5.24 7.60 -0.08
N SER A 85 -5.02 7.88 -1.37
CA SER A 85 -5.38 9.13 -2.02
C SER A 85 -6.90 9.32 -2.12
N ILE A 86 -7.63 8.28 -2.52
CA ILE A 86 -9.11 8.31 -2.59
C ILE A 86 -9.75 8.52 -1.22
N ASN A 87 -9.15 7.97 -0.15
CA ASN A 87 -9.72 8.04 1.21
C ASN A 87 -9.17 9.20 2.05
N GLY A 88 -8.30 10.04 1.49
CA GLY A 88 -7.80 11.22 2.19
C GLY A 88 -6.73 10.95 3.24
N HIS A 89 -6.05 9.79 3.19
CA HIS A 89 -5.04 9.40 4.19
C HIS A 89 -3.68 10.03 3.90
N VAL A 90 -3.57 11.35 4.14
CA VAL A 90 -2.39 12.19 3.86
C VAL A 90 -1.07 11.56 4.34
N GLU A 91 -1.03 11.08 5.58
CA GLU A 91 0.22 10.55 6.16
C GLU A 91 0.65 9.24 5.47
N ILE A 92 -0.30 8.43 5.01
CA ILE A 92 -0.01 7.22 4.24
C ILE A 92 0.52 7.59 2.85
N VAL A 93 -0.07 8.60 2.20
CA VAL A 93 0.45 9.13 0.93
C VAL A 93 1.90 9.59 1.10
N ARG A 94 2.21 10.35 2.15
CA ARG A 94 3.59 10.78 2.43
C ARG A 94 4.54 9.59 2.58
N LEU A 95 4.19 8.61 3.41
CA LEU A 95 5.01 7.42 3.62
C LEU A 95 5.25 6.63 2.32
N LEU A 96 4.23 6.49 1.48
CA LEU A 96 4.35 5.78 0.21
C LEU A 96 5.22 6.56 -0.78
N LEU A 97 5.12 7.89 -0.83
CA LEU A 97 5.93 8.74 -1.70
C LEU A 97 7.41 8.85 -1.26
N GLU A 98 7.70 8.62 0.02
CA GLU A 98 9.07 8.49 0.52
C GLU A 98 9.74 7.19 0.06
N ASP A 99 8.95 6.18 -0.30
CA ASP A 99 9.45 4.95 -0.92
C ASP A 99 9.72 5.19 -2.41
N GLY A 100 11.00 5.22 -2.80
CA GLY A 100 11.42 5.52 -4.17
C GLY A 100 10.98 4.52 -5.24
N ARG A 101 10.28 3.43 -4.87
CA ARG A 101 9.64 2.51 -5.82
C ARG A 101 8.29 3.01 -6.32
N VAL A 102 7.66 3.95 -5.60
CA VAL A 102 6.33 4.47 -5.93
C VAL A 102 6.44 5.64 -6.90
N ASP A 103 5.81 5.50 -8.07
CA ASP A 103 5.64 6.58 -9.05
C ASP A 103 4.20 7.12 -9.00
N PRO A 104 3.97 8.37 -8.55
CA PRO A 104 2.63 8.98 -8.53
C PRO A 104 2.13 9.45 -9.90
N SER A 105 2.98 9.48 -10.93
CA SER A 105 2.59 9.85 -12.30
C SER A 105 1.97 8.69 -13.09
N ASP A 106 2.13 7.46 -12.57
CA ASP A 106 1.59 6.25 -13.16
C ASP A 106 0.06 6.31 -13.31
N ASN A 107 -0.46 5.53 -14.25
CA ASN A 107 -1.90 5.43 -14.52
C ASN A 107 -2.57 6.79 -14.87
N ASN A 108 -1.84 7.68 -15.57
CA ASN A 108 -2.34 8.97 -16.07
C ASN A 108 -2.79 9.91 -14.93
N ASN A 109 -1.93 10.08 -13.92
CA ASN A 109 -2.17 10.94 -12.75
C ASN A 109 -3.49 10.59 -12.02
N PHE A 110 -3.84 9.31 -11.97
CA PHE A 110 -5.09 8.83 -11.38
C PHE A 110 -5.25 9.34 -9.94
N ASP A 111 -4.19 9.24 -9.13
CA ASP A 111 -4.20 9.62 -7.72
C ASP A 111 -4.56 11.10 -7.52
N ILE A 112 -4.00 11.99 -8.35
CA ILE A 112 -4.27 13.43 -8.32
C ILE A 112 -5.72 13.71 -8.68
N ARG A 113 -6.21 13.10 -9.77
CA ARG A 113 -7.59 13.32 -10.25
C ARG A 113 -8.61 12.92 -9.20
N TRP A 114 -8.43 11.74 -8.60
CA TRP A 114 -9.37 11.22 -7.60
C TRP A 114 -9.26 11.96 -6.26
N ALA A 115 -8.06 12.29 -5.79
CA ALA A 115 -7.87 13.13 -4.61
C ALA A 115 -8.57 14.48 -4.80
N ARG A 116 -8.47 15.10 -5.98
CA ARG A 116 -9.15 16.36 -6.32
C ARG A 116 -10.67 16.19 -6.35
N GLU A 117 -11.19 15.15 -6.99
CA GLU A 117 -12.63 14.86 -7.05
C GLU A 117 -13.24 14.65 -5.66
N HIS A 118 -12.47 14.14 -4.70
CA HIS A 118 -12.89 13.93 -3.31
C HIS A 118 -12.56 15.11 -2.38
N GLY A 119 -11.95 16.19 -2.91
CA GLY A 119 -11.62 17.40 -2.16
C GLY A 119 -10.38 17.28 -1.25
N HIS A 120 -9.56 16.25 -1.44
CA HIS A 120 -8.32 16.01 -0.69
C HIS A 120 -7.16 16.87 -1.23
N MET A 121 -7.29 18.19 -1.10
CA MET A 121 -6.36 19.15 -1.70
C MET A 121 -4.91 19.02 -1.17
N GLU A 122 -4.72 18.66 0.11
CA GLU A 122 -3.37 18.41 0.63
C GLU A 122 -2.66 17.25 -0.08
N ILE A 123 -3.41 16.21 -0.46
CA ILE A 123 -2.87 15.08 -1.23
C ILE A 123 -2.55 15.51 -2.66
N VAL A 124 -3.41 16.35 -3.27
CA VAL A 124 -3.13 16.94 -4.58
C VAL A 124 -1.82 17.71 -4.55
N ASP A 125 -1.61 18.54 -3.53
CA ASP A 125 -0.39 19.31 -3.38
C ASP A 125 0.84 18.40 -3.18
N LEU A 126 0.75 17.37 -2.34
CA LEU A 126 1.83 16.40 -2.11
C LEU A 126 2.23 15.64 -3.38
N LEU A 127 1.26 15.09 -4.10
CA LEU A 127 1.49 14.33 -5.34
C LEU A 127 2.09 15.23 -6.42
N THR A 128 1.54 16.45 -6.54
CA THR A 128 2.00 17.45 -7.50
C THR A 128 3.44 17.88 -7.19
N GLU A 129 3.76 18.17 -5.93
CA GLU A 129 5.12 18.53 -5.50
C GLU A 129 6.12 17.41 -5.78
N HIS A 130 5.73 16.15 -5.53
CA HIS A 130 6.59 15.00 -5.78
C HIS A 130 6.92 14.83 -7.27
N MET A 131 5.93 14.97 -8.15
CA MET A 131 6.17 14.94 -9.61
C MET A 131 7.16 16.02 -10.07
N TYR A 132 6.99 17.27 -9.60
CA TYR A 132 7.90 18.37 -9.95
C TYR A 132 9.32 18.23 -9.38
N ARG A 133 9.54 17.34 -8.40
CA ARG A 133 10.90 17.04 -7.89
C ARG A 133 11.62 16.00 -8.74
N LEU A 134 10.89 15.09 -9.38
CA LEU A 134 11.45 14.00 -10.19
C LEU A 134 11.68 14.41 -11.65
N ASP A 135 10.76 15.20 -12.20
CA ASP A 135 10.91 15.80 -13.52
C ASP A 135 11.46 17.22 -13.36
N GLY A 136 12.62 17.51 -13.96
CA GLY A 136 13.14 18.88 -14.07
C GLY A 136 12.10 19.86 -14.67
N PRO A 137 12.44 21.16 -14.82
CA PRO A 137 11.50 22.30 -14.91
C PRO A 137 10.49 22.35 -16.09
N GLU A 138 10.23 21.27 -16.82
CA GLU A 138 9.36 21.22 -18.00
C GLU A 138 7.94 20.68 -17.77
N TYR A 139 7.48 20.47 -16.54
CA TYR A 139 6.06 20.11 -16.36
C TYR A 139 5.14 21.34 -16.50
N ASN A 140 4.36 21.32 -17.58
CA ASN A 140 3.41 22.36 -17.95
C ASN A 140 2.20 22.33 -17.00
N LYS A 141 2.10 23.34 -16.13
CA LYS A 141 0.95 23.65 -15.25
C LYS A 141 -0.44 23.66 -15.93
N ASN A 142 -0.51 23.59 -17.26
CA ASN A 142 -1.76 23.56 -18.01
C ASN A 142 -2.32 22.14 -18.29
N VAL A 143 -1.70 21.07 -17.77
CA VAL A 143 -2.27 19.70 -17.86
C VAL A 143 -3.33 19.45 -16.76
N ILE A 144 -3.39 20.32 -15.76
CA ILE A 144 -4.38 20.28 -14.68
C ILE A 144 -5.47 21.34 -14.93
N VAL A 145 -6.22 21.19 -16.02
CA VAL A 145 -7.55 21.81 -16.18
C VAL A 145 -8.60 20.74 -16.33
#